data_AF-B5YBT4-F1
#
_entry.id   AF-B5YBT4-F1
#
_cell.length_a   1.000
_cell.length_b   1.000
_cell.length_c   1.000
_cell.angle_alpha   90.00
_cell.angle_beta   90.00
_cell.angle_gamma   90.00
#
_symmetry.space_group_name_H-M   'P 1'
#
loop_
_entity.id
_entity.type
_entity.pdbx_description
1 polymer ?
#
loop_
_entity_poly.entity_id
_entity_poly.type
_entity_poly.pdbx_seq_one_letter_code
_entity_poly.pdbx_strand_id
1 'polypeptide(L)'
;MEEDILLNPPDEKTVLNRAISIAVLFLRAQAEAIYSSSKDEEILKIEKNFFDEVNEWIEDEGIKSILSEREKLLFGKELGKWEEIEVFLSLSYLEDLGILLWALSFIDKLPPYEEGFKLVDVIGLIPVLKSIKEFEKMAKLRNYKELMREREIAELWYFRWKLGRMMKENYKLEDGKSYEEAIKILAKKALDLGAIKEILENDFSVKGKPFSLLEGEDYVYISNIIIERYLTLNWLCGYYKSWDERKEF
;
A
#
# COMPACT_ATOMS: atom_id res chain seq x y z
N MET A 1 2.63 -29.24 -4.13
CA MET A 1 1.19 -28.96 -4.31
C MET A 1 1.12 -27.53 -4.77
N GLU A 2 0.99 -27.32 -6.08
CA GLU A 2 0.58 -26.02 -6.62
C GLU A 2 -0.92 -25.91 -6.30
N GLU A 3 -1.26 -25.24 -5.21
CA GLU A 3 -2.65 -24.84 -4.96
C GLU A 3 -3.06 -23.84 -6.03
N ASP A 4 -4.28 -24.03 -6.57
CA ASP A 4 -4.88 -23.24 -7.64
C ASP A 4 -4.68 -21.74 -7.43
N ILE A 5 -3.99 -21.09 -8.37
CA ILE A 5 -3.93 -19.62 -8.43
C ILE A 5 -5.32 -19.14 -8.85
N LEU A 6 -6.18 -18.86 -7.89
CA LEU A 6 -7.49 -18.30 -8.14
C LEU A 6 -7.33 -16.84 -8.57
N LEU A 7 -7.18 -16.58 -9.87
CA LEU A 7 -7.23 -15.24 -10.46
C LEU A 7 -8.67 -14.72 -10.46
N ASN A 8 -9.27 -14.52 -9.30
CA ASN A 8 -10.55 -13.81 -9.18
C ASN A 8 -10.25 -12.33 -8.91
N PRO A 9 -9.77 -11.55 -9.90
CA PRO A 9 -9.49 -10.15 -9.68
C PRO A 9 -10.78 -9.43 -9.28
N PRO A 10 -10.71 -8.48 -8.35
CA PRO A 10 -11.84 -7.66 -7.99
C PRO A 10 -12.35 -6.87 -9.20
N ASP A 11 -13.67 -6.69 -9.28
CA ASP A 11 -14.26 -5.78 -10.27
C ASP A 11 -14.01 -4.31 -9.89
N GLU A 12 -14.29 -3.40 -10.82
CA GLU A 12 -14.08 -1.96 -10.63
C GLU A 12 -14.78 -1.43 -9.37
N LYS A 13 -16.02 -1.86 -9.12
CA LYS A 13 -16.79 -1.45 -7.95
C LYS A 13 -16.12 -1.92 -6.64
N THR A 14 -15.59 -3.14 -6.61
CA THR A 14 -14.88 -3.68 -5.45
C THR A 14 -13.59 -2.91 -5.18
N VAL A 15 -12.83 -2.58 -6.23
CA VAL A 15 -11.61 -1.75 -6.12
C VAL A 15 -11.94 -0.33 -5.65
N LEU A 16 -12.99 0.27 -6.20
CA LEU A 16 -13.47 1.60 -5.82
C LEU A 16 -13.88 1.67 -4.36
N ASN A 17 -14.71 0.72 -3.91
CA ASN A 17 -15.11 0.62 -2.51
C ASN A 17 -13.90 0.47 -1.61
N ARG A 18 -12.89 -0.30 -2.03
CA ARG A 18 -11.66 -0.46 -1.25
C ARG A 18 -10.85 0.83 -1.16
N ALA A 19 -10.71 1.57 -2.26
CA ALA A 19 -10.05 2.87 -2.26
C ALA A 19 -10.72 3.84 -1.28
N ILE A 20 -12.06 3.86 -1.25
CA ILE A 20 -12.83 4.67 -0.30
C ILE A 20 -12.58 4.21 1.14
N SER A 21 -12.72 2.92 1.43
CA SER A 21 -12.49 2.37 2.78
C SER A 21 -11.10 2.74 3.32
N ILE A 22 -10.06 2.56 2.51
CA ILE A 22 -8.69 2.90 2.87
C ILE A 22 -8.50 4.40 3.04
N ALA A 23 -9.09 5.21 2.16
CA ALA A 23 -9.04 6.66 2.28
C ALA A 23 -9.60 7.15 3.62
N VAL A 24 -10.76 6.63 4.03
CA VAL A 24 -11.37 7.04 5.31
C VAL A 24 -10.51 6.58 6.49
N LEU A 25 -9.96 5.35 6.46
CA LEU A 25 -9.04 4.89 7.52
C LEU A 25 -7.79 5.75 7.60
N PHE A 26 -7.23 6.13 6.46
CA PHE A 26 -6.05 6.98 6.39
C PHE A 26 -6.33 8.38 6.96
N LEU A 27 -7.50 8.97 6.65
CA LEU A 27 -7.94 10.22 7.27
C LEU A 27 -8.09 10.08 8.78
N ARG A 28 -8.70 8.99 9.25
CA ARG A 28 -8.83 8.72 10.69
C ARG A 28 -7.46 8.56 11.34
N ALA A 29 -6.53 7.86 10.72
CA ALA A 29 -5.18 7.69 11.24
C ALA A 29 -4.43 9.02 11.38
N GLN A 30 -4.60 9.96 10.44
CA GLN A 30 -4.05 11.31 10.56
C GLN A 30 -4.63 12.06 11.77
N ALA A 31 -5.94 12.00 11.96
CA ALA A 31 -6.60 12.59 13.11
C ALA A 31 -6.07 11.99 14.43
N GLU A 32 -5.97 10.66 14.51
CA GLU A 32 -5.45 9.94 15.69
C GLU A 32 -3.97 10.29 15.97
N ALA A 33 -3.15 10.49 14.93
CA ALA A 33 -1.77 10.94 15.06
C ALA A 33 -1.67 12.37 15.62
N ILE A 34 -2.56 13.27 15.20
CA ILE A 34 -2.67 14.63 15.76
C ILE A 34 -3.06 14.57 17.24
N TYR A 35 -4.05 13.75 17.59
CA TYR A 35 -4.45 13.53 18.98
C TYR A 35 -3.35 12.96 19.86
N SER A 36 -2.53 12.07 19.32
CA SER A 36 -1.42 11.46 20.05
C SER A 36 -0.25 12.43 20.25
N SER A 37 -0.06 13.37 19.31
CA SER A 37 1.12 14.25 19.26
C SER A 37 0.88 15.65 19.83
N SER A 38 -0.37 16.13 19.84
CA SER A 38 -0.73 17.49 20.23
C SER A 38 -1.40 17.56 21.60
N LYS A 39 -1.09 18.62 22.36
CA LYS A 39 -1.79 19.00 23.60
C LYS A 39 -2.60 20.30 23.46
N ASP A 40 -2.63 20.86 22.26
CA ASP A 40 -3.30 22.12 21.98
C ASP A 40 -4.80 21.88 21.80
N GLU A 41 -5.61 22.39 22.74
CA GLU A 41 -7.06 22.19 22.75
C GLU A 41 -7.75 22.79 21.51
N GLU A 42 -7.20 23.85 20.91
CA GLU A 42 -7.76 24.46 19.71
C GLU A 42 -7.53 23.56 18.49
N ILE A 43 -6.32 23.01 18.35
CA ILE A 43 -6.00 22.03 17.29
C ILE A 43 -6.88 20.80 17.43
N LEU A 44 -7.00 20.24 18.64
CA LEU A 44 -7.82 19.05 18.87
C LEU A 44 -9.30 19.32 18.59
N LYS A 45 -9.79 20.52 18.89
CA LYS A 45 -11.17 20.91 18.57
C LYS A 45 -11.41 21.05 17.06
N ILE A 46 -10.47 21.63 16.33
CA ILE A 46 -10.53 21.73 14.87
C ILE A 46 -10.58 20.33 14.25
N GLU A 47 -9.67 19.45 14.69
CA GLU A 47 -9.58 18.08 14.18
C GLU A 47 -10.85 17.29 14.50
N LYS A 48 -11.39 17.44 15.71
CA LYS A 48 -12.67 16.82 16.09
C LYS A 48 -13.80 17.26 15.18
N ASN A 49 -13.97 18.57 14.98
CA ASN A 49 -15.06 19.10 14.17
C ASN A 49 -14.97 18.60 12.72
N PHE A 50 -13.77 18.60 12.15
CA PHE A 50 -13.55 18.04 10.82
C PHE A 50 -13.91 16.55 10.77
N PHE A 51 -13.49 15.76 11.76
CA PHE A 51 -13.79 14.33 11.77
C PHE A 51 -15.26 14.02 12.06
N ASP A 52 -15.97 14.89 12.79
CA ASP A 52 -17.43 14.81 12.96
C ASP A 52 -18.14 15.00 11.60
N GLU A 53 -17.72 15.97 10.77
CA GLU A 53 -18.21 16.12 9.39
C GLU A 53 -17.90 14.90 8.52
N VAL A 54 -16.70 14.32 8.67
CA VAL A 54 -16.33 13.08 7.96
C VAL A 54 -17.21 11.91 8.40
N ASN A 55 -17.57 11.79 9.68
CA ASN A 55 -18.48 10.76 10.19
C ASN A 55 -19.90 10.90 9.62
N GLU A 56 -20.41 12.13 9.51
CA GLU A 56 -21.70 12.41 8.86
C GLU A 56 -21.64 11.98 7.38
N TRP A 57 -20.60 12.40 6.65
CA TRP A 57 -20.38 12.00 5.27
C TRP A 57 -20.29 10.47 5.07
N ILE A 58 -19.60 9.76 5.96
CA ILE A 58 -19.51 8.29 5.97
C ILE A 58 -20.90 7.65 6.10
N GLU A 59 -21.77 8.21 6.93
CA GLU A 59 -23.13 7.71 7.13
C GLU A 59 -24.01 8.01 5.92
N ASP A 60 -24.01 9.25 5.44
CA ASP A 60 -24.85 9.73 4.34
C ASP A 60 -24.55 9.01 3.02
N GLU A 61 -23.28 8.74 2.74
CA GLU A 61 -22.85 8.00 1.55
C GLU A 61 -22.82 6.47 1.76
N GLY A 62 -23.19 5.98 2.95
CA GLY A 62 -23.32 4.55 3.25
C GLY A 62 -21.98 3.79 3.30
N ILE A 63 -20.86 4.48 3.54
CA ILE A 63 -19.50 3.92 3.51
C ILE A 63 -19.31 2.81 4.57
N LYS A 64 -20.01 2.88 5.71
CA LYS A 64 -19.91 1.85 6.76
C LYS A 64 -20.23 0.44 6.24
N SER A 65 -21.08 0.33 5.22
CA SER A 65 -21.48 -0.95 4.64
C SER A 65 -20.36 -1.65 3.85
N ILE A 66 -19.37 -0.89 3.36
CA ILE A 66 -18.26 -1.41 2.54
C ILE A 66 -16.95 -1.61 3.31
N LEU A 67 -16.90 -1.16 4.57
CA LEU A 67 -15.80 -1.45 5.48
C LEU A 67 -15.74 -2.94 5.82
N SER A 68 -14.54 -3.48 6.00
CA SER A 68 -14.36 -4.82 6.55
C SER A 68 -14.64 -4.84 8.05
N GLU A 69 -14.80 -6.03 8.63
CA GLU A 69 -15.08 -6.16 10.07
C GLU A 69 -13.95 -5.57 10.93
N ARG A 70 -12.69 -5.74 10.51
CA ARG A 70 -11.54 -5.13 11.20
C ARG A 70 -11.60 -3.60 11.14
N GLU A 71 -11.96 -3.06 9.98
CA GLU A 71 -12.05 -1.62 9.75
C GLU A 71 -13.20 -1.03 10.57
N LYS A 72 -14.37 -1.69 10.61
CA LYS A 72 -15.51 -1.30 11.46
C LYS A 72 -15.14 -1.28 12.95
N LEU A 73 -14.38 -2.27 13.43
CA LEU A 73 -13.92 -2.31 14.81
C LEU A 73 -13.02 -1.11 15.15
N LEU A 74 -12.11 -0.74 14.26
CA LEU A 74 -11.25 0.44 14.43
C LEU A 74 -12.06 1.74 14.43
N PHE A 75 -12.98 1.91 13.46
CA PHE A 75 -13.87 3.07 13.39
C PHE A 75 -14.82 3.20 14.57
N GLY A 76 -15.18 2.08 15.21
CA GLY A 76 -16.03 2.07 16.39
C GLY A 76 -15.38 2.66 17.64
N LYS A 77 -14.05 2.87 17.64
CA LYS A 77 -13.34 3.51 18.75
C LYS A 77 -13.59 5.01 18.77
N GLU A 78 -13.61 5.59 19.97
CA GLU A 78 -13.64 7.05 20.13
C GLU A 78 -12.38 7.69 19.50
N LEU A 79 -12.50 8.93 19.02
CA LEU A 79 -11.39 9.68 18.46
C LEU A 79 -10.30 9.92 19.51
N GLY A 80 -9.05 9.67 19.15
CA GLY A 80 -7.90 9.76 20.04
C GLY A 80 -7.70 8.52 20.92
N LYS A 81 -8.35 7.40 20.59
CA LYS A 81 -8.25 6.12 21.33
C LYS A 81 -7.66 4.98 20.51
N TRP A 82 -7.16 5.25 19.31
CA TRP A 82 -6.37 4.25 18.60
C TRP A 82 -5.04 4.05 19.32
N GLU A 83 -4.59 2.80 19.38
CA GLU A 83 -3.25 2.48 19.87
C GLU A 83 -2.21 2.96 18.85
N GLU A 84 -1.00 3.28 19.32
CA GLU A 84 0.09 3.77 18.45
C GLU A 84 0.36 2.83 17.26
N ILE A 85 0.30 1.52 17.50
CA ILE A 85 0.47 0.51 16.44
C ILE A 85 -0.68 0.54 15.41
N GLU A 86 -1.90 0.86 15.83
CA GLU A 86 -3.06 0.96 14.92
C GLU A 86 -2.95 2.21 14.04
N VAL A 87 -2.49 3.32 14.62
CA VAL A 87 -2.19 4.55 13.87
C VAL A 87 -1.08 4.29 12.87
N PHE A 88 0.03 3.70 13.31
CA PHE A 88 1.19 3.40 12.46
C PHE A 88 0.82 2.50 11.27
N LEU A 89 0.13 1.39 11.53
CA LEU A 89 -0.32 0.47 10.48
C LEU A 89 -1.34 1.11 9.53
N SER A 90 -2.18 2.03 10.01
CA SER A 90 -3.17 2.68 9.14
C SER A 90 -2.56 3.81 8.30
N LEU A 91 -1.47 4.43 8.76
CA LEU A 91 -0.70 5.39 7.97
C LEU A 91 0.14 4.70 6.88
N SER A 92 0.50 3.41 7.03
CA SER A 92 1.19 2.66 5.96
C SER A 92 0.33 2.49 4.72
N TYR A 93 -1.00 2.59 4.84
CA TYR A 93 -1.95 2.47 3.73
C TYR A 93 -1.90 3.63 2.72
N LEU A 94 -1.08 4.67 2.90
CA LEU A 94 -0.87 5.67 1.86
C LEU A 94 -0.45 5.02 0.53
N GLU A 95 0.44 4.02 0.61
CA GLU A 95 0.94 3.33 -0.56
C GLU A 95 -0.15 2.46 -1.21
N ASP A 96 -0.92 1.74 -0.39
CA ASP A 96 -2.09 0.97 -0.81
C ASP A 96 -3.10 1.86 -1.56
N LEU A 97 -3.44 3.01 -0.96
CA LEU A 97 -4.38 3.95 -1.54
C LEU A 97 -3.90 4.49 -2.88
N GLY A 98 -2.63 4.88 -2.97
CA GLY A 98 -2.03 5.33 -4.22
C GLY A 98 -2.11 4.28 -5.32
N ILE A 99 -1.84 3.00 -4.99
CA ILE A 99 -1.96 1.89 -5.95
C ILE A 99 -3.42 1.69 -6.38
N LEU A 100 -4.38 1.74 -5.45
CA LEU A 100 -5.80 1.61 -5.79
C LEU A 100 -6.28 2.75 -6.69
N LEU A 101 -5.86 3.99 -6.40
CA LEU A 101 -6.19 5.15 -7.23
C LEU A 101 -5.52 5.11 -8.61
N TRP A 102 -4.29 4.63 -8.69
CA TRP A 102 -3.64 4.33 -9.97
C TRP A 102 -4.39 3.25 -10.74
N ALA A 103 -4.79 2.16 -10.08
CA ALA A 103 -5.56 1.09 -10.69
C ALA A 103 -6.92 1.58 -11.22
N LEU A 104 -7.55 2.55 -10.54
CA LEU A 104 -8.79 3.20 -10.96
C LEU A 104 -8.58 4.38 -11.94
N SER A 105 -7.37 4.53 -12.48
CA SER A 105 -6.99 5.57 -13.46
C SER A 105 -7.12 7.02 -12.97
N PHE A 106 -7.13 7.27 -11.66
CA PHE A 106 -7.01 8.62 -11.10
C PHE A 106 -5.56 9.11 -11.07
N ILE A 107 -4.61 8.17 -11.04
CA ILE A 107 -3.18 8.45 -11.14
C ILE A 107 -2.65 7.84 -12.43
N ASP A 108 -1.98 8.65 -13.24
CA ASP A 108 -1.48 8.23 -14.55
C ASP A 108 -0.30 7.26 -14.44
N LYS A 109 0.60 7.49 -13.49
CA LYS A 109 1.85 6.75 -13.36
C LYS A 109 2.22 6.49 -11.90
N LEU A 110 2.67 5.27 -11.61
CA LEU A 110 3.23 4.92 -10.30
C LEU A 110 4.56 5.64 -10.08
N PRO A 111 4.79 6.22 -8.88
CA PRO A 111 6.09 6.76 -8.53
C PRO A 111 7.13 5.64 -8.41
N PRO A 112 8.43 5.93 -8.58
CA PRO A 112 9.49 4.95 -8.34
C PRO A 112 9.42 4.36 -6.93
N TYR A 113 9.85 3.11 -6.75
CA TYR A 113 9.91 2.46 -5.42
C TYR A 113 10.80 3.23 -4.43
N GLU A 114 11.77 3.98 -4.95
CA GLU A 114 12.68 4.82 -4.16
C GLU A 114 11.98 6.05 -3.54
N GLU A 115 10.83 6.44 -4.09
CA GLU A 115 10.11 7.66 -3.72
C GLU A 115 8.73 7.41 -3.10
N GLY A 116 8.03 6.32 -3.48
CA GLY A 116 6.68 6.04 -3.00
C GLY A 116 5.66 7.12 -3.37
N PHE A 117 4.42 6.97 -2.90
CA PHE A 117 3.42 8.02 -3.03
C PHE A 117 3.65 9.16 -2.03
N LYS A 118 3.44 10.39 -2.48
CA LYS A 118 3.40 11.57 -1.60
C LYS A 118 1.96 11.84 -1.20
N LEU A 119 1.77 12.26 0.05
CA LEU A 119 0.46 12.57 0.60
C LEU A 119 -0.34 13.54 -0.28
N VAL A 120 0.30 14.62 -0.76
CA VAL A 120 -0.34 15.64 -1.59
C VAL A 120 -0.88 15.10 -2.92
N ASP A 121 -0.22 14.09 -3.49
CA ASP A 121 -0.58 13.50 -4.78
C ASP A 121 -1.77 12.52 -4.64
N VAL A 122 -2.03 12.03 -3.43
CA VAL A 122 -3.06 11.02 -3.13
C VAL A 122 -4.29 11.67 -2.51
N ILE A 123 -4.11 12.50 -1.48
CA ILE A 123 -5.22 12.98 -0.64
C ILE A 123 -6.23 13.84 -1.43
N GLY A 124 -5.74 14.63 -2.40
CA GLY A 124 -6.57 15.51 -3.21
C GLY A 124 -7.51 14.77 -4.19
N LEU A 125 -7.28 13.48 -4.42
CA LEU A 125 -8.07 12.66 -5.34
C LEU A 125 -9.27 11.99 -4.66
N ILE A 126 -9.31 11.97 -3.33
CA ILE A 126 -10.36 11.31 -2.55
C ILE A 126 -11.58 12.25 -2.48
N PRO A 127 -12.82 11.73 -2.62
CA PRO A 127 -14.04 12.55 -2.57
C PRO A 127 -14.47 12.88 -1.13
N VAL A 128 -13.55 13.25 -0.24
CA VAL A 128 -13.88 13.57 1.16
C VAL A 128 -14.88 14.73 1.21
N LEU A 129 -15.98 14.55 1.95
CA LEU A 129 -17.11 15.49 2.04
C LEU A 129 -17.76 15.81 0.68
N LYS A 130 -17.60 14.94 -0.32
CA LYS A 130 -18.20 15.05 -1.65
C LYS A 130 -18.97 13.77 -1.99
N SER A 131 -19.84 13.84 -3.00
CA SER A 131 -20.62 12.66 -3.37
C SER A 131 -19.73 11.56 -3.95
N ILE A 132 -19.85 10.34 -3.43
CA ILE A 132 -19.13 9.18 -3.95
C ILE A 132 -19.61 8.86 -5.36
N LYS A 133 -20.88 9.10 -5.69
CA LYS A 133 -21.45 8.86 -7.02
C LYS A 133 -20.70 9.58 -8.14
N GLU A 134 -20.14 10.76 -7.88
CA GLU A 134 -19.32 11.46 -8.87
C GLU A 134 -17.97 10.77 -9.06
N PHE A 135 -17.38 10.33 -7.95
CA PHE A 135 -16.16 9.54 -7.95
C PHE A 135 -16.35 8.20 -8.69
N GLU A 136 -17.47 7.49 -8.47
CA GLU A 136 -17.77 6.24 -9.18
C GLU A 136 -17.86 6.43 -10.70
N LYS A 137 -18.42 7.56 -11.16
CA LYS A 137 -18.54 7.85 -12.59
C LYS A 137 -17.20 8.13 -13.27
N MET A 138 -16.22 8.62 -12.52
CA MET A 138 -14.89 8.97 -13.03
C MET A 138 -13.94 7.79 -13.00
N ALA A 139 -14.14 6.86 -12.07
CA ALA A 139 -13.30 5.69 -11.88
C ALA A 139 -13.29 4.80 -13.13
N LYS A 140 -12.10 4.34 -13.51
CA LYS A 140 -11.92 3.35 -14.59
C LYS A 140 -10.84 2.37 -14.20
N LEU A 141 -11.22 1.13 -13.94
CA LEU A 141 -10.26 0.08 -13.64
C LEU A 141 -9.37 -0.17 -14.87
N ARG A 142 -8.06 -0.07 -14.66
CA ARG A 142 -7.05 -0.41 -15.67
C ARG A 142 -7.22 -1.86 -16.10
N ASN A 143 -6.90 -2.13 -17.36
CA ASN A 143 -7.01 -3.50 -17.86
C ASN A 143 -6.05 -4.43 -17.10
N TYR A 144 -6.45 -5.69 -17.02
CA TYR A 144 -5.73 -6.71 -16.28
C TYR A 144 -4.25 -6.88 -16.70
N LYS A 145 -3.93 -6.66 -17.98
CA LYS A 145 -2.55 -6.76 -18.47
C LYS A 145 -1.64 -5.69 -17.89
N GLU A 146 -2.13 -4.47 -17.71
CA GLU A 146 -1.41 -3.40 -17.02
C GLU A 146 -1.20 -3.73 -15.53
N LEU A 147 -2.25 -4.20 -14.86
CA LEU A 147 -2.18 -4.59 -13.44
C LEU A 147 -1.17 -5.72 -13.22
N MET A 148 -1.21 -6.76 -14.07
CA MET A 148 -0.28 -7.89 -14.02
C MET A 148 1.16 -7.45 -14.29
N ARG A 149 1.39 -6.53 -15.23
CA ARG A 149 2.73 -6.00 -15.51
C ARG A 149 3.33 -5.31 -14.28
N GLU A 150 2.57 -4.46 -13.61
CA GLU A 150 3.05 -3.81 -12.39
C GLU A 150 3.20 -4.81 -11.22
N ARG A 151 2.33 -5.84 -11.15
CA ARG A 151 2.48 -6.93 -10.19
C ARG A 151 3.78 -7.71 -10.38
N GLU A 152 4.18 -7.99 -11.62
CA GLU A 152 5.47 -8.64 -11.94
C GLU A 152 6.65 -7.77 -11.48
N ILE A 153 6.57 -6.45 -11.66
CA ILE A 153 7.58 -5.50 -11.15
C ILE A 153 7.62 -5.54 -9.62
N ALA A 154 6.45 -5.53 -8.96
CA ALA A 154 6.36 -5.60 -7.50
C ALA A 154 6.92 -6.90 -6.93
N GLU A 155 6.72 -8.03 -7.60
CA GLU A 155 7.29 -9.31 -7.20
C GLU A 155 8.82 -9.30 -7.22
N LEU A 156 9.44 -8.65 -8.22
CA LEU A 156 10.90 -8.54 -8.27
C LEU A 156 11.46 -7.78 -7.07
N TRP A 157 10.84 -6.64 -6.75
CA TRP A 157 11.20 -5.85 -5.58
C TRP A 157 10.97 -6.62 -4.27
N TYR A 158 9.83 -7.32 -4.16
CA TYR A 158 9.49 -8.15 -3.01
C TYR A 158 10.49 -9.28 -2.81
N PHE A 159 10.84 -10.03 -3.85
CA PHE A 159 11.83 -11.10 -3.76
C PHE A 159 13.21 -10.56 -3.41
N ARG A 160 13.59 -9.38 -3.91
CA ARG A 160 14.86 -8.79 -3.51
C ARG A 160 14.88 -8.51 -2.02
N TRP A 161 13.85 -7.83 -1.51
CA TRP A 161 13.70 -7.56 -0.09
C TRP A 161 13.70 -8.85 0.74
N LYS A 162 12.93 -9.86 0.32
CA LYS A 162 12.79 -11.16 1.00
C LYS A 162 14.12 -11.92 1.09
N LEU A 163 14.92 -11.94 0.02
CA LEU A 163 16.26 -12.54 0.04
C LEU A 163 17.17 -11.85 1.06
N GLY A 164 17.13 -10.52 1.14
CA GLY A 164 17.89 -9.76 2.14
C GLY A 164 17.46 -10.07 3.57
N ARG A 165 16.16 -10.19 3.81
CA ARG A 165 15.61 -10.60 5.11
C ARG A 165 16.04 -12.03 5.49
N MET A 166 15.88 -13.00 4.59
CA MET A 166 16.29 -14.39 4.80
C MET A 166 17.78 -14.51 5.13
N MET A 167 18.63 -13.73 4.46
CA MET A 167 20.06 -13.66 4.74
C MET A 167 20.35 -13.11 6.14
N LYS A 168 19.68 -12.02 6.56
CA LYS A 168 19.79 -11.45 7.93
C LYS A 168 19.31 -12.43 9.01
N GLU A 169 18.28 -13.23 8.70
CA GLU A 169 17.73 -14.27 9.58
C GLU A 169 18.53 -15.59 9.56
N ASN A 170 19.67 -15.65 8.84
CA ASN A 170 20.52 -16.84 8.69
C ASN A 170 19.77 -18.07 8.14
N TYR A 171 18.77 -17.86 7.29
CA TYR A 171 18.08 -18.95 6.62
C TYR A 171 19.04 -19.68 5.66
N LYS A 172 19.10 -21.02 5.76
CA LYS A 172 19.97 -21.84 4.92
C LYS A 172 19.34 -22.12 3.57
N LEU A 173 20.05 -21.80 2.51
CA LEU A 173 19.69 -22.24 1.16
C LEU A 173 20.05 -23.72 0.97
N GLU A 174 19.44 -24.35 -0.04
CA GLU A 174 19.84 -25.69 -0.48
C GLU A 174 21.29 -25.72 -0.97
N ASP A 175 21.92 -26.89 -0.89
CA ASP A 175 23.31 -27.08 -1.28
C ASP A 175 23.57 -26.59 -2.72
N GLY A 176 24.60 -25.76 -2.88
CA GLY A 176 24.98 -25.17 -4.18
C GLY A 176 24.23 -23.89 -4.57
N LYS A 177 23.28 -23.40 -3.76
CA LYS A 177 22.63 -22.10 -3.97
C LYS A 177 23.31 -20.98 -3.16
N SER A 178 23.30 -19.76 -3.70
CA SER A 178 23.88 -18.57 -3.08
C SER A 178 22.88 -17.40 -3.15
N TYR A 179 22.82 -16.60 -2.07
CA TYR A 179 22.00 -15.39 -2.04
C TYR A 179 22.52 -14.36 -3.04
N GLU A 180 23.84 -14.21 -3.15
CA GLU A 180 24.49 -13.28 -4.06
C GLU A 180 24.15 -13.57 -5.52
N GLU A 181 24.20 -14.85 -5.93
CA GLU A 181 23.82 -15.23 -7.29
C GLU A 181 22.32 -15.05 -7.54
N ALA A 182 21.47 -15.38 -6.57
CA ALA A 182 20.02 -15.15 -6.67
C ALA A 182 19.69 -13.66 -6.83
N ILE A 183 20.31 -12.79 -6.03
CA ILE A 183 20.16 -11.33 -6.11
C ILE A 183 20.62 -10.81 -7.47
N LYS A 184 21.77 -11.29 -7.97
CA LYS A 184 22.30 -10.89 -9.28
C LYS A 184 21.38 -11.27 -10.44
N ILE A 185 20.85 -12.50 -10.44
CA ILE A 185 19.87 -12.96 -11.44
C ILE A 185 18.60 -12.09 -11.38
N LEU A 186 18.13 -11.79 -10.17
CA LEU A 186 16.94 -10.98 -9.94
C LEU A 186 17.14 -9.52 -10.39
N ALA A 187 18.29 -8.92 -10.10
CA ALA A 187 18.66 -7.57 -10.51
C ALA A 187 18.71 -7.45 -12.04
N LYS A 188 19.26 -8.47 -12.72
CA LYS A 188 19.22 -8.53 -14.20
C LYS A 188 17.80 -8.58 -14.73
N LYS A 189 16.95 -9.47 -14.19
CA LYS A 189 15.55 -9.56 -14.59
C LYS A 189 14.79 -8.25 -14.34
N ALA A 190 15.09 -7.57 -13.23
CA ALA A 190 14.50 -6.28 -12.89
C ALA A 190 14.93 -5.17 -13.86
N LEU A 191 16.20 -5.13 -14.26
CA LEU A 191 16.68 -4.19 -15.28
C LEU A 191 16.00 -4.44 -16.63
N ASP A 192 15.96 -5.71 -17.07
CA ASP A 192 15.37 -6.09 -18.36
C ASP A 192 13.86 -5.76 -18.43
N LEU A 193 13.14 -5.86 -17.31
CA LEU A 193 11.72 -5.49 -17.21
C LEU A 193 11.48 -3.99 -16.98
N GLY A 194 12.53 -3.21 -16.71
CA GLY A 194 12.43 -1.78 -16.39
C GLY A 194 11.94 -1.49 -14.96
N ALA A 195 12.01 -2.48 -14.06
CA ALA A 195 11.68 -2.33 -12.64
C ALA A 195 12.71 -1.49 -11.87
N ILE A 196 13.95 -1.45 -12.36
CA ILE A 196 15.05 -0.60 -11.90
C ILE A 196 15.72 0.08 -13.09
N LYS A 197 16.33 1.25 -12.86
CA LYS A 197 17.03 2.00 -13.92
C LYS A 197 18.44 1.48 -14.19
N GLU A 198 19.09 0.96 -13.16
CA GLU A 198 20.46 0.46 -13.22
C GLU A 198 20.70 -0.59 -12.13
N ILE A 199 21.74 -1.38 -12.33
CA ILE A 199 22.26 -2.34 -11.34
C ILE A 199 23.50 -1.72 -10.71
N LEU A 200 23.55 -1.69 -9.38
CA LEU A 200 24.69 -1.20 -8.62
C LEU A 200 25.24 -2.33 -7.76
N GLU A 201 26.54 -2.65 -7.90
CA GLU A 201 27.20 -3.74 -7.16
C GLU A 201 26.48 -5.11 -7.25
N ASN A 202 25.92 -5.43 -8.42
CA ASN A 202 25.08 -6.62 -8.68
C ASN A 202 23.70 -6.62 -8.00
N ASP A 203 23.23 -5.47 -7.53
CA ASP A 203 22.00 -5.30 -6.78
C ASP A 203 21.08 -4.21 -7.37
N PHE A 204 19.87 -4.11 -6.84
CA PHE A 204 18.90 -3.04 -7.11
C PHE A 204 19.46 -1.71 -6.63
N SER A 205 19.50 -0.71 -7.50
CA SER A 205 19.85 0.66 -7.12
C SER A 205 18.67 1.34 -6.44
N VAL A 206 18.91 1.96 -5.28
CA VAL A 206 17.97 2.80 -4.53
C VAL A 206 18.69 4.08 -4.15
N LYS A 207 18.30 5.21 -4.76
CA LYS A 207 18.89 6.54 -4.57
C LYS A 207 20.42 6.55 -4.72
N GLY A 208 20.93 5.78 -5.70
CA GLY A 208 22.37 5.66 -5.97
C GLY A 208 23.15 4.78 -4.99
N LYS A 209 22.47 3.95 -4.19
CA LYS A 209 23.06 2.93 -3.32
C LYS A 209 22.51 1.56 -3.65
N PRO A 210 23.30 0.47 -3.56
CA PRO A 210 22.75 -0.87 -3.66
C PRO A 210 21.81 -1.14 -2.49
N PHE A 211 20.72 -1.87 -2.75
CA PHE A 211 19.70 -2.20 -1.75
C PHE A 211 20.29 -2.85 -0.49
N SER A 212 21.34 -3.66 -0.64
CA SER A 212 22.07 -4.31 0.45
C SER A 212 22.65 -3.34 1.49
N LEU A 213 22.89 -2.08 1.12
CA LEU A 213 23.46 -1.05 1.99
C LEU A 213 22.40 -0.10 2.59
N LEU A 214 21.11 -0.38 2.39
CA LEU A 214 20.05 0.36 3.07
C LEU A 214 19.99 -0.01 4.55
N GLU A 215 19.93 0.99 5.41
CA GLU A 215 19.87 0.85 6.87
C GLU A 215 18.85 1.82 7.48
N GLY A 216 18.49 1.60 8.74
CA GLY A 216 17.65 2.50 9.53
C GLY A 216 16.31 2.85 8.85
N GLU A 217 15.97 4.13 8.86
CA GLU A 217 14.72 4.66 8.33
C GLU A 217 14.57 4.44 6.83
N ASP A 218 15.66 4.54 6.04
CA ASP A 218 15.62 4.29 4.59
C ASP A 218 15.21 2.84 4.29
N TYR A 219 15.76 1.87 5.04
CA TYR A 219 15.38 0.46 4.88
C TYR A 219 13.91 0.23 5.24
N VAL A 220 13.45 0.79 6.35
CA VAL A 220 12.05 0.65 6.82
C VAL A 220 11.08 1.26 5.80
N TYR A 221 11.37 2.48 5.34
CA TYR A 221 10.56 3.22 4.39
C TYR A 221 10.42 2.47 3.05
N ILE A 222 11.54 2.04 2.48
CA ILE A 222 11.55 1.30 1.21
C ILE A 222 10.90 -0.07 1.37
N SER A 223 11.12 -0.76 2.50
CA SER A 223 10.46 -2.04 2.78
C SER A 223 8.94 -1.89 2.79
N ASN A 224 8.41 -0.83 3.41
CA ASN A 224 6.98 -0.57 3.45
C ASN A 224 6.41 -0.41 2.03
N ILE A 225 7.06 0.41 1.19
CA ILE A 225 6.62 0.59 -0.21
C ILE A 225 6.60 -0.75 -0.96
N ILE A 226 7.65 -1.55 -0.82
CA ILE A 226 7.76 -2.84 -1.49
C ILE A 226 6.63 -3.78 -1.08
N ILE A 227 6.40 -3.91 0.23
CA ILE A 227 5.41 -4.83 0.78
C ILE A 227 4.00 -4.40 0.39
N GLU A 228 3.62 -3.15 0.64
CA GLU A 228 2.25 -2.67 0.39
C GLU A 228 1.90 -2.72 -1.11
N ARG A 229 2.82 -2.32 -1.99
CA ARG A 229 2.62 -2.49 -3.44
C ARG A 229 2.45 -3.95 -3.83
N TYR A 230 3.31 -4.83 -3.34
CA TYR A 230 3.24 -6.25 -3.67
C TYR A 230 1.92 -6.87 -3.21
N LEU A 231 1.50 -6.61 -1.98
CA LEU A 231 0.24 -7.12 -1.43
C LEU A 231 -0.98 -6.57 -2.19
N THR A 232 -1.03 -5.26 -2.44
CA THR A 232 -2.15 -4.64 -3.17
C THR A 232 -2.23 -5.09 -4.62
N LEU A 233 -1.11 -5.17 -5.34
CA LEU A 233 -1.10 -5.62 -6.73
C LEU A 233 -1.43 -7.11 -6.85
N ASN A 234 -1.01 -7.95 -5.90
CA ASN A 234 -1.46 -9.34 -5.83
C ASN A 234 -2.97 -9.43 -5.64
N TRP A 235 -3.56 -8.62 -4.75
CA TRP A 235 -5.02 -8.59 -4.56
C TRP A 235 -5.75 -8.14 -5.83
N LEU A 236 -5.29 -7.07 -6.47
CA LEU A 236 -5.83 -6.57 -7.75
C LEU A 236 -5.74 -7.63 -8.86
N CYS A 237 -4.74 -8.51 -8.80
CA CYS A 237 -4.56 -9.59 -9.76
C CYS A 237 -5.27 -10.90 -9.38
N GLY A 238 -5.97 -10.93 -8.24
CA GLY A 238 -6.78 -12.05 -7.76
C GLY A 238 -6.07 -13.01 -6.79
N TYR A 239 -4.78 -12.84 -6.50
CA TYR A 239 -4.00 -13.80 -5.69
C TYR A 239 -4.44 -13.92 -4.21
N TYR A 240 -5.37 -13.08 -3.75
CA TYR A 240 -5.98 -13.17 -2.42
C TYR A 240 -7.50 -13.22 -2.54
N LYS A 241 -8.14 -14.02 -1.69
CA LYS A 241 -9.61 -14.16 -1.67
C LYS A 241 -10.31 -12.89 -1.20
N SER A 242 -9.65 -12.13 -0.34
CA SER A 242 -10.18 -10.89 0.24
C SER A 242 -9.04 -9.92 0.56
N TRP A 243 -9.40 -8.66 0.80
CA TRP A 243 -8.46 -7.61 1.19
C TRP A 243 -7.77 -7.90 2.53
N ASP A 244 -8.50 -8.44 3.51
CA ASP A 244 -7.99 -8.71 4.85
C ASP A 244 -7.10 -9.96 4.92
N GLU A 245 -7.13 -10.81 3.89
CA GLU A 245 -6.27 -11.99 3.78
C GLU A 245 -4.89 -11.70 3.16
N ARG A 246 -4.64 -10.45 2.73
CA ARG A 246 -3.35 -10.02 2.21
C ARG A 246 -2.27 -10.27 3.27
N LYS A 247 -1.30 -11.10 2.93
CA LYS A 247 -0.16 -11.43 3.78
C LYS A 247 1.04 -11.80 2.94
N GLU A 248 2.21 -11.63 3.52
CA GLU A 248 3.43 -12.23 3.00
C GLU A 248 3.27 -13.77 2.98
N PHE A 249 3.70 -14.38 1.86
CA PHE A 249 3.77 -15.84 1.73
C PHE A 249 5.13 -16.36 2.21
#